data_AF-A0A9X3ALA1-F1
#
_entry.id   AF-A0A9X3ALA1-F1
#
_cell.length_a   1.000
_cell.length_b   1.000
_cell.length_c   1.000
_cell.angle_alpha   90.00
_cell.angle_beta   90.00
_cell.angle_gamma   90.00
#
_symmetry.space_group_name_H-M   'P 1'
#
loop_
_entity.id
_entity.type
_entity.pdbx_description
1 polymer ?
#
loop_
_entity_poly.entity_id
_entity_poly.type
_entity_poly.pdbx_seq_one_letter_code
_entity_poly.pdbx_strand_id
1 'polypeptide(L)'
;MAPAMEHAVGLATSGETDAGALAVRPWRAFGDDSGWDALADRAAEPNPFAERWFVQAGLEAIGRGEQPLIAAFESGGKLAGLIPLARSLAYEGYPLPHIANWRHANAFLGTPLVAAGHEHAFWRALLGWADAHAGIALFLHLDLLPTGEPLFAALRDVCLVDARPAAVVHRHERAALQSDLAPEAYFEAAMSGKKRKELRRQFARLSELGALSFERRDDAEGIEPWCDTFLALERAGWKGAEGSALACNPATDRFFRTVLRRAATHGRLERLALTLDGRPVAMLANLIVPPGAFSFKTTYDEGLARFSPGVLLQRENLALLARDDIAWADSCAAPDHPMIERIWRERREIARVSIAIGGPARRAAAALLFRAETGAPLEGL
;
A
#
# COMPACT_ATOMS: atom_id res chain seq x y z
N MET A 1 -19.75 -43.51 -14.15
CA MET A 1 -20.77 -42.76 -14.92
C MET A 1 -21.53 -41.89 -13.93
N ALA A 2 -21.07 -40.65 -13.76
CA ALA A 2 -21.71 -39.61 -12.96
C ALA A 2 -22.13 -38.50 -13.93
N PRO A 3 -23.28 -37.82 -13.72
CA PRO A 3 -23.80 -36.87 -14.68
C PRO A 3 -23.02 -35.55 -14.60
N ALA A 4 -22.71 -34.99 -15.77
CA ALA A 4 -22.17 -33.66 -15.92
C ALA A 4 -23.27 -32.64 -15.56
N MET A 5 -23.01 -31.79 -14.58
CA MET A 5 -23.78 -30.56 -14.36
C MET A 5 -23.13 -29.44 -15.17
N GLU A 6 -23.70 -29.15 -16.33
CA GLU A 6 -23.50 -27.89 -17.06
C GLU A 6 -24.03 -26.74 -16.22
N HIS A 7 -23.15 -25.94 -15.63
CA HIS A 7 -23.49 -24.59 -15.21
C HIS A 7 -23.27 -23.65 -16.39
N ALA A 8 -24.35 -23.41 -17.15
CA ALA A 8 -24.40 -22.33 -18.12
C ALA A 8 -24.25 -20.98 -17.39
N VAL A 9 -23.15 -20.27 -17.67
CA VAL A 9 -22.95 -18.88 -17.26
C VAL A 9 -23.93 -18.02 -18.05
N GLY A 10 -25.06 -17.70 -17.41
CA GLY A 10 -25.99 -16.70 -17.92
C GLY A 10 -25.34 -15.32 -17.87
N LEU A 11 -24.90 -14.81 -19.01
CA LEU A 11 -24.67 -13.38 -19.21
C LEU A 11 -26.01 -12.68 -19.04
N ALA A 12 -26.21 -12.03 -17.89
CA ALA A 12 -27.34 -11.15 -17.69
C ALA A 12 -27.19 -9.92 -18.59
N THR A 13 -27.79 -9.99 -19.78
CA THR A 13 -28.09 -8.84 -20.64
C THR A 13 -29.43 -8.25 -20.20
N SER A 14 -29.44 -7.34 -19.23
CA SER A 14 -30.41 -6.23 -19.09
C SER A 14 -30.41 -5.65 -17.67
N GLY A 15 -29.63 -4.60 -17.53
CA GLY A 15 -29.88 -3.49 -16.63
C GLY A 15 -29.17 -2.33 -17.27
N GLU A 16 -29.83 -1.18 -17.47
CA GLU A 16 -29.14 0.06 -17.85
C GLU A 16 -28.03 0.30 -16.83
N THR A 17 -26.81 -0.12 -17.17
CA THR A 17 -25.63 0.21 -16.39
C THR A 17 -25.47 1.70 -16.56
N ASP A 18 -25.83 2.46 -15.52
CA ASP A 18 -25.50 3.86 -15.41
C ASP A 18 -24.02 4.02 -15.80
N ALA A 19 -23.79 4.54 -17.01
CA ALA A 19 -22.48 4.58 -17.62
C ALA A 19 -21.68 5.65 -16.88
N GLY A 20 -21.03 5.24 -15.80
CA GLY A 20 -20.32 6.14 -14.93
C GLY A 20 -19.34 7.02 -15.71
N ALA A 21 -19.15 8.24 -15.25
CA ALA A 21 -18.31 9.23 -15.90
C ALA A 21 -16.96 9.35 -15.18
N LEU A 22 -15.87 9.43 -15.95
CA LEU A 22 -14.55 9.76 -15.39
C LEU A 22 -14.22 11.22 -15.67
N ALA A 23 -13.91 11.96 -14.60
CA ALA A 23 -13.36 13.32 -14.68
C ALA A 23 -11.94 13.35 -14.11
N VAL A 24 -11.04 14.08 -14.76
CA VAL A 24 -9.67 14.26 -14.29
C VAL A 24 -9.43 15.73 -13.98
N ARG A 25 -9.20 16.03 -12.70
CA ARG A 25 -9.15 17.41 -12.17
C ARG A 25 -7.98 17.58 -11.21
N PRO A 26 -7.47 18.80 -10.97
CA PRO A 26 -6.47 19.04 -9.94
C PRO A 26 -6.94 18.53 -8.58
N TRP A 27 -6.04 17.94 -7.79
CA TRP A 27 -6.39 17.35 -6.49
C TRP A 27 -7.09 18.34 -5.53
N ARG A 28 -6.80 19.64 -5.65
CA ARG A 28 -7.43 20.69 -4.84
C ARG A 28 -8.93 20.85 -5.10
N ALA A 29 -9.46 20.27 -6.17
CA ALA A 29 -10.90 20.23 -6.43
C ALA A 29 -11.64 19.22 -5.52
N PHE A 30 -10.90 18.36 -4.80
CA PHE A 30 -11.46 17.33 -3.93
C PHE A 30 -11.26 17.70 -2.46
N GLY A 31 -12.19 18.49 -1.92
CA GLY A 31 -12.26 18.86 -0.51
C GLY A 31 -12.96 17.80 0.34
N ASP A 32 -13.32 18.17 1.57
CA ASP A 32 -13.98 17.28 2.54
C ASP A 32 -15.31 16.71 2.02
N ASP A 33 -16.11 17.52 1.32
CA ASP A 33 -17.44 17.14 0.80
C ASP A 33 -17.39 16.36 -0.53
N SER A 34 -16.20 15.99 -1.02
CA SER A 34 -16.02 15.32 -2.31
C SER A 34 -16.51 13.86 -2.35
N GLY A 35 -16.85 13.28 -1.19
CA GLY A 35 -17.21 11.87 -1.07
C GLY A 35 -16.02 10.91 -1.10
N TRP A 36 -14.78 11.40 -1.08
CA TRP A 36 -13.56 10.58 -1.06
C TRP A 36 -13.47 9.70 0.19
N ASP A 37 -13.76 10.24 1.38
CA ASP A 37 -13.71 9.46 2.61
C ASP A 37 -14.80 8.37 2.61
N ALA A 38 -16.01 8.70 2.14
CA ALA A 38 -17.09 7.74 1.98
C ALA A 38 -16.80 6.67 0.91
N LEU A 39 -15.96 6.97 -0.10
CA LEU A 39 -15.48 5.98 -1.06
C LEU A 39 -14.51 5.00 -0.39
N ALA A 40 -13.64 5.47 0.50
CA ALA A 40 -12.69 4.60 1.21
C ALA A 40 -13.40 3.53 2.04
N ASP A 41 -14.51 3.87 2.70
CA ASP A 41 -15.29 2.95 3.54
C ASP A 41 -16.01 1.84 2.76
N ARG A 42 -16.17 2.01 1.44
CA ARG A 42 -16.86 1.05 0.56
C ARG A 42 -15.98 0.51 -0.56
N ALA A 43 -14.67 0.73 -0.46
CA ALA A 43 -13.72 0.30 -1.47
C ALA A 43 -13.65 -1.23 -1.51
N ALA A 44 -13.49 -1.79 -2.72
CA ALA A 44 -13.26 -3.21 -2.95
C ALA A 44 -12.01 -3.72 -2.23
N GLU A 45 -10.98 -2.85 -2.18
CA GLU A 45 -9.72 -3.09 -1.49
C GLU A 45 -9.40 -1.87 -0.62
N PRO A 46 -9.15 -2.05 0.69
CA PRO A 46 -8.73 -0.96 1.54
C PRO A 46 -7.32 -0.50 1.15
N ASN A 47 -7.13 0.81 0.98
CA ASN A 47 -5.81 1.39 0.72
C ASN A 47 -5.65 2.73 1.44
N PRO A 48 -4.96 2.76 2.60
CA PRO A 48 -4.79 4.00 3.36
C PRO A 48 -3.89 5.00 2.60
N PHE A 49 -3.06 4.51 1.68
CA PHE A 49 -2.16 5.35 0.86
C PHE A 49 -2.91 6.10 -0.24
N ALA A 50 -4.15 5.71 -0.55
CA ALA A 50 -5.03 6.37 -1.49
C ALA A 50 -6.19 7.12 -0.81
N GLU A 51 -6.31 7.03 0.52
CA GLU A 51 -7.25 7.85 1.29
C GLU A 51 -6.85 9.32 1.28
N ARG A 52 -7.86 10.19 1.33
CA ARG A 52 -7.70 11.63 1.16
C ARG A 52 -6.71 12.23 2.14
N TRP A 53 -6.79 11.85 3.41
CA TRP A 53 -5.93 12.39 4.46
C TRP A 53 -4.44 12.10 4.22
N PHE A 54 -4.12 10.93 3.64
CA PHE A 54 -2.76 10.51 3.32
C PHE A 54 -2.27 11.22 2.05
N VAL A 55 -3.07 11.16 0.98
CA VAL A 55 -2.72 11.77 -0.32
C VAL A 55 -2.53 13.27 -0.17
N GLN A 56 -3.44 13.98 0.49
CA GLN A 56 -3.31 15.42 0.74
C GLN A 56 -2.06 15.75 1.56
N ALA A 57 -1.73 14.96 2.60
CA ALA A 57 -0.51 15.16 3.39
C ALA A 57 0.75 15.03 2.52
N GLY A 58 0.79 14.02 1.65
CA GLY A 58 1.90 13.80 0.71
C GLY A 58 2.07 14.98 -0.26
N LEU A 59 0.97 15.48 -0.81
CA LEU A 59 0.95 16.59 -1.75
C LEU A 59 1.36 17.92 -1.12
N GLU A 60 0.92 18.18 0.11
CA GLU A 60 1.23 19.41 0.86
C GLU A 60 2.71 19.46 1.29
N ALA A 61 3.26 18.31 1.68
CA ALA A 61 4.58 18.22 2.29
C ALA A 61 5.70 17.88 1.30
N ILE A 62 5.49 16.85 0.45
CA ILE A 62 6.52 16.26 -0.42
C ILE A 62 6.32 16.67 -1.88
N GLY A 63 5.08 16.67 -2.39
CA GLY A 63 4.74 17.00 -3.78
C GLY A 63 4.85 18.48 -4.14
N ARG A 64 5.68 19.28 -3.43
CA ARG A 64 5.82 20.72 -3.70
C ARG A 64 6.43 20.95 -5.09
N GLY A 65 5.61 21.46 -6.01
CA GLY A 65 5.99 21.69 -7.41
C GLY A 65 5.38 20.67 -8.36
N GLU A 66 4.90 19.53 -7.84
CA GLU A 66 4.10 18.59 -8.60
C GLU A 66 2.65 19.06 -8.66
N GLN A 67 1.98 18.83 -9.79
CA GLN A 67 0.56 19.11 -9.97
C GLN A 67 -0.17 17.84 -10.41
N PRO A 68 -0.23 16.81 -9.55
CA PRO A 68 -0.94 15.60 -9.92
C PRO A 68 -2.43 15.90 -10.03
N LEU A 69 -3.03 15.16 -10.95
CA LEU A 69 -4.46 15.18 -11.21
C LEU A 69 -5.08 13.99 -10.50
N ILE A 70 -6.32 14.13 -10.07
CA ILE A 70 -7.12 13.02 -9.57
C ILE A 70 -8.06 12.62 -10.69
N ALA A 71 -7.98 11.36 -11.11
CA ALA A 71 -9.00 10.76 -11.95
C ALA A 71 -10.09 10.18 -11.03
N ALA A 72 -11.29 10.75 -11.12
CA ALA A 72 -12.44 10.44 -10.32
C ALA A 72 -13.54 9.85 -11.21
N PHE A 73 -13.97 8.66 -10.87
CA PHE A 73 -15.06 7.94 -11.51
C PHE A 73 -16.32 8.11 -10.67
N GLU A 74 -17.39 8.61 -11.28
CA GLU A 74 -18.69 8.76 -10.65
C GLU A 74 -19.69 7.78 -11.26
N SER A 75 -20.48 7.13 -10.42
CA SER A 75 -21.59 6.26 -10.80
C SER A 75 -22.74 6.51 -9.83
N GLY A 76 -23.95 6.69 -10.36
CA GLY A 76 -25.15 7.04 -9.60
C GLY A 76 -25.05 8.40 -8.93
N GLY A 77 -24.32 9.35 -9.53
CA GLY A 77 -24.05 10.66 -8.94
C GLY A 77 -23.16 10.62 -7.69
N LYS A 78 -22.45 9.51 -7.45
CA LYS A 78 -21.53 9.33 -6.32
C LYS A 78 -20.14 8.95 -6.80
N LEU A 79 -19.12 9.45 -6.13
CA LEU A 79 -17.73 9.06 -6.37
C LEU A 79 -17.54 7.56 -6.09
N ALA A 80 -17.32 6.78 -7.14
CA ALA A 80 -17.20 5.32 -7.13
C ALA A 80 -15.80 4.81 -7.45
N GLY A 81 -14.87 5.68 -7.87
CA GLY A 81 -13.46 5.32 -8.00
C GLY A 81 -12.55 6.53 -8.07
N LEU A 82 -11.31 6.37 -7.65
CA LEU A 82 -10.34 7.45 -7.55
C LEU A 82 -8.91 6.93 -7.68
N ILE A 83 -8.11 7.59 -8.53
CA ILE A 83 -6.67 7.40 -8.59
C ILE A 83 -5.93 8.74 -8.77
N PRO A 84 -4.91 9.05 -7.95
CA PRO A 84 -3.97 10.12 -8.24
C PRO A 84 -3.10 9.76 -9.44
N LEU A 85 -2.94 10.68 -10.40
CA LEU A 85 -2.18 10.51 -11.62
C LEU A 85 -1.12 11.61 -11.79
N ALA A 86 0.00 11.23 -12.36
CA ALA A 86 1.04 12.14 -12.83
C ALA A 86 1.47 11.79 -14.26
N ARG A 87 2.08 12.76 -14.94
CA ARG A 87 2.80 12.51 -16.20
C ARG A 87 4.28 12.55 -15.92
N SER A 88 5.02 11.62 -16.50
CA SER A 88 6.46 11.54 -16.36
C SER A 88 7.11 11.26 -17.70
N LEU A 89 8.36 11.71 -17.83
CA LEU A 89 9.27 11.33 -18.90
C LEU A 89 10.36 10.37 -18.40
N ALA A 90 10.50 10.18 -17.09
CA ALA A 90 11.57 9.37 -16.51
C ALA A 90 11.04 7.98 -16.18
N TYR A 91 11.34 7.00 -17.04
CA TYR A 91 10.96 5.60 -16.86
C TYR A 91 12.23 4.76 -16.77
N GLU A 92 12.57 4.24 -15.59
CA GLU A 92 13.75 3.38 -15.36
C GLU A 92 15.06 3.96 -15.97
N GLY A 93 15.23 5.28 -15.90
CA GLY A 93 16.39 5.99 -16.47
C GLY A 93 16.28 6.38 -17.95
N TYR A 94 15.19 6.01 -18.64
CA TYR A 94 14.92 6.35 -20.04
C TYR A 94 13.91 7.50 -20.18
N PRO A 95 14.04 8.36 -21.21
CA PRO A 95 13.15 9.49 -21.46
C PRO A 95 11.83 9.07 -22.15
N LEU A 96 11.09 8.13 -21.56
CA LEU A 96 9.86 7.57 -22.12
C LEU A 96 8.62 8.27 -21.53
N PRO A 97 7.83 8.98 -22.35
CA PRO A 97 6.64 9.66 -21.86
C PRO A 97 5.55 8.65 -21.48
N HIS A 98 5.02 8.80 -20.27
CA HIS A 98 3.95 7.94 -19.75
C HIS A 98 3.05 8.69 -18.76
N ILE A 99 1.86 8.12 -18.53
CA ILE A 99 1.01 8.48 -17.39
C ILE A 99 1.31 7.46 -16.29
N ALA A 100 1.38 7.88 -15.03
CA ALA A 100 1.58 6.98 -13.90
C ALA A 100 0.58 7.28 -12.78
N ASN A 101 0.32 6.29 -11.91
CA ASN A 101 -0.25 6.59 -10.61
C ASN A 101 0.73 7.46 -9.80
N TRP A 102 0.26 8.61 -9.32
CA TRP A 102 1.08 9.49 -8.50
C TRP A 102 1.35 8.86 -7.13
N ARG A 103 2.60 8.91 -6.70
CA ARG A 103 3.08 8.33 -5.45
C ARG A 103 4.36 9.02 -5.00
N HIS A 104 4.68 8.85 -3.72
CA HIS A 104 5.98 9.22 -3.14
C HIS A 104 6.56 8.04 -2.37
N ALA A 105 7.81 8.14 -1.94
CA ALA A 105 8.58 7.05 -1.29
C ALA A 105 7.99 6.48 0.01
N ASN A 106 6.89 7.05 0.53
CA ASN A 106 6.20 6.57 1.74
C ASN A 106 4.80 6.01 1.45
N ALA A 107 4.36 5.95 0.18
CA ALA A 107 3.08 5.34 -0.20
C ALA A 107 3.33 3.87 -0.61
N PHE A 108 3.03 2.89 0.23
CA PHE A 108 3.46 1.50 0.01
C PHE A 108 2.48 0.62 -0.78
N LEU A 109 1.38 1.21 -1.28
CA LEU A 109 0.54 0.66 -2.33
C LEU A 109 0.23 1.74 -3.37
N GLY A 110 -0.11 1.31 -4.57
CA GLY A 110 -0.55 2.16 -5.67
C GLY A 110 -1.93 1.84 -6.21
N THR A 111 -2.64 0.89 -5.58
CA THR A 111 -4.01 0.50 -5.91
C THR A 111 -4.97 1.71 -5.83
N PRO A 112 -5.85 1.93 -6.82
CA PRO A 112 -6.88 2.96 -6.72
C PRO A 112 -7.89 2.65 -5.60
N LEU A 113 -8.58 3.66 -5.08
CA LEU A 113 -9.80 3.42 -4.31
C LEU A 113 -10.94 3.25 -5.30
N VAL A 114 -11.61 2.10 -5.30
CA VAL A 114 -12.76 1.84 -6.17
C VAL A 114 -13.82 1.13 -5.37
N ALA A 115 -15.06 1.59 -5.45
CA ALA A 115 -16.18 0.97 -4.75
C ALA A 115 -16.37 -0.48 -5.20
N ALA A 116 -16.68 -1.37 -4.26
CA ALA A 116 -16.94 -2.77 -4.57
C ALA A 116 -18.03 -2.92 -5.65
N GLY A 117 -17.73 -3.69 -6.71
CA GLY A 117 -18.60 -3.88 -7.86
C GLY A 117 -18.41 -2.88 -9.01
N HIS A 118 -17.55 -1.87 -8.85
CA HIS A 118 -17.23 -0.87 -9.89
C HIS A 118 -15.85 -1.07 -10.54
N GLU A 119 -15.14 -2.15 -10.25
CA GLU A 119 -13.74 -2.38 -10.63
C GLU A 119 -13.55 -2.37 -12.16
N HIS A 120 -14.31 -3.18 -12.91
CA HIS A 120 -14.20 -3.20 -14.38
C HIS A 120 -14.66 -1.89 -15.01
N ALA A 121 -15.70 -1.25 -14.47
CA ALA A 121 -16.24 0.01 -14.99
C ALA A 121 -15.22 1.14 -14.81
N PHE A 122 -14.58 1.21 -13.64
CA PHE A 122 -13.50 2.14 -13.35
C PHE A 122 -12.33 1.97 -14.32
N TRP A 123 -11.81 0.76 -14.50
CA TRP A 123 -10.68 0.53 -15.40
C TRP A 123 -10.99 0.85 -16.85
N ARG A 124 -12.18 0.47 -17.35
CA ARG A 124 -12.64 0.85 -18.69
C ARG A 124 -12.68 2.37 -18.87
N ALA A 125 -13.25 3.08 -17.90
CA ALA A 125 -13.35 4.53 -17.96
C ALA A 125 -11.97 5.21 -17.89
N LEU A 126 -11.08 4.74 -17.01
CA LEU A 126 -9.70 5.25 -16.88
C LEU A 126 -8.87 5.02 -18.15
N LEU A 127 -8.91 3.81 -18.71
CA LEU A 127 -8.18 3.48 -19.93
C LEU A 127 -8.74 4.24 -21.14
N GLY A 128 -10.06 4.37 -21.26
CA GLY A 128 -10.70 5.19 -22.29
C GLY A 128 -10.30 6.67 -22.18
N TRP A 129 -10.26 7.23 -20.96
CA TRP A 129 -9.75 8.57 -20.75
C TRP A 129 -8.27 8.69 -21.12
N ALA A 130 -7.43 7.72 -20.72
CA ALA A 130 -6.01 7.72 -21.02
C ALA A 130 -5.74 7.62 -22.53
N ASP A 131 -6.59 6.91 -23.28
CA ASP A 131 -6.53 6.87 -24.73
C ASP A 131 -6.82 8.23 -25.37
N ALA A 132 -7.91 8.87 -24.94
CA ALA A 132 -8.32 10.19 -25.44
C ALA A 132 -7.33 11.30 -25.06
N HIS A 133 -6.62 11.14 -23.94
CA HIS A 133 -5.72 12.14 -23.38
C HIS A 133 -4.27 11.70 -23.39
N ALA A 134 -3.86 10.74 -24.22
CA ALA A 134 -2.48 10.24 -24.20
C ALA A 134 -1.45 11.38 -24.37
N GLY A 135 -1.74 12.38 -25.21
CA GLY A 135 -0.78 13.42 -25.56
C GLY A 135 0.46 12.77 -26.20
N ILE A 136 1.63 12.94 -25.59
CA ILE A 136 2.86 12.24 -25.99
C ILE A 136 3.08 10.91 -25.24
N ALA A 137 2.32 10.63 -24.17
CA ALA A 137 2.48 9.42 -23.37
C ALA A 137 2.22 8.17 -24.22
N LEU A 138 3.04 7.13 -24.07
CA LEU A 138 2.91 5.85 -24.78
C LEU A 138 2.09 4.82 -24.01
N PHE A 139 2.15 4.86 -22.69
CA PHE A 139 1.52 3.89 -21.79
C PHE A 139 1.06 4.53 -20.48
N LEU A 140 0.16 3.82 -19.79
CA LEU A 140 -0.17 4.00 -18.39
C LEU A 140 0.69 3.01 -17.58
N HIS A 141 1.44 3.51 -16.61
CA HIS A 141 2.28 2.73 -15.72
C HIS A 141 1.71 2.75 -14.30
N LEU A 142 1.42 1.58 -13.74
CA LEU A 142 0.86 1.43 -12.41
C LEU A 142 1.88 0.67 -11.56
N ASP A 143 2.40 1.35 -10.54
CA ASP A 143 3.33 0.79 -9.57
C ASP A 143 2.60 0.35 -8.29
N LEU A 144 3.17 -0.63 -7.60
CA LEU A 144 2.69 -1.22 -6.34
C LEU A 144 1.25 -1.74 -6.35
N LEU A 145 0.90 -2.56 -7.35
CA LEU A 145 -0.40 -3.26 -7.41
C LEU A 145 -0.30 -4.67 -6.83
N PRO A 146 -1.07 -5.04 -5.80
CA PRO A 146 -1.24 -6.43 -5.39
C PRO A 146 -1.91 -7.25 -6.50
N THR A 147 -1.37 -8.42 -6.82
CA THR A 147 -1.85 -9.21 -7.97
C THR A 147 -2.98 -10.18 -7.63
N GLY A 148 -3.14 -10.52 -6.35
CA GLY A 148 -4.14 -11.46 -5.85
C GLY A 148 -5.52 -10.85 -5.56
N GLU A 149 -5.76 -9.60 -5.95
CA GLU A 149 -6.92 -8.81 -5.49
C GLU A 149 -7.88 -8.41 -6.62
N PRO A 150 -9.15 -8.06 -6.32
CA PRO A 150 -10.20 -7.79 -7.32
C PRO A 150 -9.84 -6.73 -8.36
N LEU A 151 -9.13 -5.66 -8.01
CA LEU A 151 -8.78 -4.60 -8.94
C LEU A 151 -7.74 -5.04 -9.96
N PHE A 152 -6.76 -5.84 -9.57
CA PHE A 152 -5.80 -6.39 -10.52
C PHE A 152 -6.48 -7.39 -11.46
N ALA A 153 -7.34 -8.25 -10.92
CA ALA A 153 -8.14 -9.17 -11.73
C ALA A 153 -9.02 -8.41 -12.75
N ALA A 154 -9.73 -7.37 -12.32
CA ALA A 154 -10.55 -6.54 -13.21
C ALA A 154 -9.72 -5.81 -14.27
N LEU A 155 -8.54 -5.30 -13.92
CA LEU A 155 -7.63 -4.67 -14.88
C LEU A 155 -7.15 -5.64 -15.95
N ARG A 156 -6.75 -6.86 -15.54
CA ARG A 156 -6.37 -7.96 -16.44
C ARG A 156 -7.52 -8.29 -17.39
N ASP A 157 -8.72 -8.48 -16.85
CA ASP A 157 -9.90 -8.85 -17.64
C ASP A 157 -10.24 -7.75 -18.67
N VAL A 158 -10.20 -6.48 -18.27
CA VAL A 158 -10.43 -5.34 -19.18
C VAL A 158 -9.38 -5.30 -20.29
N CYS A 159 -8.10 -5.49 -19.97
CA CYS A 159 -7.04 -5.53 -20.98
C CYS A 159 -7.20 -6.71 -21.94
N LEU A 160 -7.61 -7.87 -21.43
CA LEU A 160 -7.84 -9.07 -22.23
C LEU A 160 -9.01 -8.87 -23.22
N VAL A 161 -10.14 -8.35 -22.75
CA VAL A 161 -11.33 -8.09 -23.59
C VAL A 161 -11.02 -7.07 -24.68
N ASP A 162 -10.24 -6.02 -24.36
CA ASP A 162 -9.85 -4.98 -25.32
C ASP A 162 -8.73 -5.41 -26.28
N ALA A 163 -8.18 -6.63 -26.12
CA ALA A 163 -6.94 -7.07 -26.74
C ALA A 163 -5.81 -6.03 -26.61
N ARG A 164 -5.77 -5.36 -25.45
CA ARG A 164 -4.88 -4.23 -25.17
C ARG A 164 -3.49 -4.75 -24.79
N PRO A 165 -2.41 -4.33 -25.46
CA PRO A 165 -1.07 -4.68 -25.03
C PRO A 165 -0.80 -4.17 -23.61
N ALA A 166 -0.48 -5.10 -22.71
CA ALA A 166 -0.14 -4.81 -21.33
C ALA A 166 0.86 -5.86 -20.84
N ALA A 167 1.66 -5.51 -19.84
CA ALA A 167 2.66 -6.37 -19.26
C ALA A 167 2.86 -6.10 -17.78
N VAL A 168 3.09 -7.16 -17.01
CA VAL A 168 3.76 -7.02 -15.72
C VAL A 168 5.26 -6.93 -15.95
N VAL A 169 5.81 -5.74 -15.72
CA VAL A 169 7.22 -5.42 -16.02
C VAL A 169 8.15 -5.70 -14.84
N HIS A 170 7.59 -5.80 -13.63
CA HIS A 170 8.32 -6.17 -12.44
C HIS A 170 7.38 -6.83 -11.42
N ARG A 171 7.86 -7.85 -10.71
CA ARG A 171 7.17 -8.49 -9.57
C ARG A 171 8.12 -8.61 -8.40
N HIS A 172 7.58 -8.47 -7.20
CA HIS A 172 8.26 -8.87 -5.98
C HIS A 172 7.24 -9.35 -4.97
N GLU A 173 7.70 -10.14 -3.99
CA GLU A 173 6.90 -10.49 -2.83
C GLU A 173 7.37 -9.69 -1.62
N ARG A 174 6.43 -9.43 -0.70
CA ARG A 174 6.74 -8.96 0.64
C ARG A 174 5.95 -9.75 1.68
N ALA A 175 6.41 -9.71 2.92
CA ALA A 175 5.77 -10.43 4.00
C ALA A 175 4.35 -9.91 4.25
N ALA A 176 3.42 -10.83 4.48
CA ALA A 176 2.06 -10.57 4.89
C ALA A 176 1.70 -11.48 6.08
N LEU A 177 0.67 -11.09 6.81
CA LEU A 177 0.12 -11.82 7.94
C LEU A 177 -1.34 -12.13 7.63
N GLN A 178 -1.67 -13.40 7.44
CA GLN A 178 -3.04 -13.83 7.18
C GLN A 178 -3.17 -15.29 7.62
N SER A 179 -3.80 -15.53 8.77
CA SER A 179 -3.89 -16.88 9.35
C SER A 179 -5.05 -16.99 10.33
N ASP A 180 -5.67 -18.17 10.38
CA ASP A 180 -6.67 -18.51 11.40
C ASP A 180 -6.04 -18.93 12.75
N LEU A 181 -4.71 -18.94 12.84
CA LEU A 181 -4.00 -19.28 14.07
C LEU A 181 -4.04 -18.12 15.06
N ALA A 182 -4.23 -18.45 16.34
CA ALA A 182 -4.02 -17.49 17.42
C ALA A 182 -2.55 -16.98 17.44
N PRO A 183 -2.28 -15.75 17.94
CA PRO A 183 -0.96 -15.12 17.86
C PRO A 183 0.22 -15.98 18.34
N GLU A 184 0.09 -16.64 19.51
CA GLU A 184 1.16 -17.48 20.03
C GLU A 184 1.33 -18.77 19.20
N ALA A 185 0.23 -19.41 18.77
CA ALA A 185 0.29 -20.60 17.91
C ALA A 185 0.95 -20.28 16.55
N TYR A 186 0.62 -19.13 15.96
CA TYR A 186 1.26 -18.64 14.75
C TYR A 186 2.76 -18.43 14.97
N PHE A 187 3.16 -17.77 16.07
CA PHE A 187 4.56 -17.56 16.40
C PHE A 187 5.33 -18.87 16.60
N GLU A 188 4.72 -19.85 17.27
CA GLU A 188 5.31 -21.17 17.46
C GLU A 188 5.49 -21.95 16.16
N ALA A 189 4.50 -21.85 15.25
CA ALA A 189 4.60 -22.41 13.93
C ALA A 189 5.71 -21.71 13.14
N ALA A 190 5.74 -20.37 13.15
CA ALA A 190 6.66 -19.51 12.42
C ALA A 190 8.14 -19.70 12.80
N MET A 191 8.41 -19.79 14.11
CA MET A 191 9.76 -19.75 14.66
C MET A 191 10.25 -21.11 15.18
N SER A 192 11.48 -21.49 14.80
CA SER A 192 12.15 -22.65 15.37
C SER A 192 12.29 -22.57 16.90
N GLY A 193 12.26 -23.71 17.59
CA GLY A 193 12.42 -23.76 19.05
C GLY A 193 13.69 -23.07 19.56
N LYS A 194 14.80 -23.16 18.79
CA LYS A 194 16.05 -22.45 19.07
C LYS A 194 15.86 -20.94 19.04
N LYS A 195 15.19 -20.40 18.00
CA LYS A 195 14.94 -18.96 17.87
C LYS A 195 13.97 -18.44 18.93
N ARG A 196 12.93 -19.21 19.28
CA ARG A 196 12.01 -18.88 20.38
C ARG A 196 12.74 -18.82 21.72
N LYS A 197 13.61 -19.80 22.01
CA LYS A 197 14.46 -19.80 23.22
C LYS A 197 15.38 -18.58 23.25
N GLU A 198 15.97 -18.21 22.10
CA GLU A 198 16.81 -17.01 21.98
C GLU A 198 16.02 -15.73 22.30
N LEU A 199 14.84 -15.55 21.71
CA LEU A 199 14.01 -14.37 21.95
C LEU A 199 13.56 -14.24 23.41
N ARG A 200 13.21 -15.36 24.06
CA ARG A 200 12.94 -15.37 25.51
C ARG A 200 14.16 -14.94 26.33
N ARG A 201 15.36 -15.40 25.96
CA ARG A 201 16.62 -14.98 26.60
C ARG A 201 16.88 -13.49 26.39
N GLN A 202 16.70 -12.99 25.17
CA GLN A 202 16.89 -11.57 24.86
C GLN A 202 15.91 -10.68 25.62
N PHE A 203 14.63 -11.07 25.72
CA PHE A 203 13.63 -10.39 26.52
C PHE A 203 14.02 -10.36 28.02
N ALA A 204 14.41 -11.50 28.59
CA ALA A 204 14.84 -11.58 29.99
C ALA A 204 16.07 -10.68 30.25
N ARG A 205 17.06 -10.71 29.37
CA ARG A 205 18.28 -9.88 29.49
C ARG A 205 18.03 -8.40 29.31
N LEU A 206 17.05 -8.02 28.48
CA LEU A 206 16.62 -6.63 28.36
C LEU A 206 15.87 -6.18 29.62
N SER A 207 15.08 -7.06 30.22
CA SER A 207 14.35 -6.81 31.49
C SER A 207 15.27 -6.70 32.70
N GLU A 208 16.51 -7.22 32.63
CA GLU A 208 17.54 -7.00 33.65
C GLU A 208 18.04 -5.54 33.68
N LEU A 209 17.85 -4.78 32.60
CA LEU A 209 18.29 -3.38 32.50
C LEU A 209 17.30 -2.37 33.11
N GLY A 210 16.06 -2.78 33.34
CA GLY A 210 14.97 -1.91 33.81
C GLY A 210 13.59 -2.51 33.58
N ALA A 211 12.54 -1.77 33.95
CA ALA A 211 11.15 -2.19 33.78
C ALA A 211 10.76 -2.19 32.29
N LEU A 212 10.53 -3.38 31.74
CA LEU A 212 10.15 -3.58 30.35
C LEU A 212 8.64 -3.73 30.21
N SER A 213 8.00 -2.96 29.33
CA SER A 213 6.56 -3.03 29.06
C SER A 213 6.24 -2.76 27.59
N PHE A 214 5.07 -3.24 27.15
CA PHE A 214 4.50 -2.87 25.85
C PHE A 214 3.36 -1.87 26.06
N GLU A 215 3.33 -0.84 25.23
CA GLU A 215 2.25 0.14 25.17
C GLU A 215 1.60 0.09 23.79
N ARG A 216 0.28 -0.05 23.75
CA ARG A 216 -0.53 -0.01 22.53
C ARG A 216 -1.57 1.10 22.66
N ARG A 217 -1.67 1.98 21.66
CA ARG A 217 -2.65 3.08 21.61
C ARG A 217 -3.25 3.21 20.22
N ASP A 218 -4.54 3.44 20.15
CA ASP A 218 -5.33 3.69 18.94
C ASP A 218 -5.95 5.10 18.90
N ASP A 219 -5.63 5.92 19.90
CA ASP A 219 -6.12 7.29 20.06
C ASP A 219 -5.17 8.36 19.46
N ALA A 220 -5.63 9.62 19.51
CA ALA A 220 -4.86 10.79 19.14
C ALA A 220 -4.02 11.40 20.28
N GLU A 221 -4.07 10.83 21.49
CA GLU A 221 -3.42 11.38 22.67
C GLU A 221 -1.90 11.22 22.58
N GLY A 222 -1.16 12.30 22.89
CA GLY A 222 0.30 12.27 22.92
C GLY A 222 0.96 12.01 21.57
N ILE A 223 0.28 12.27 20.43
CA ILE A 223 0.85 12.04 19.10
C ILE A 223 2.13 12.85 18.86
N GLU A 224 2.16 14.13 19.22
CA GLU A 224 3.35 14.96 18.95
C GLU A 224 4.59 14.46 19.71
N PRO A 225 4.54 14.21 21.03
CA PRO A 225 5.65 13.57 21.75
C PRO A 225 6.04 12.18 21.21
N TRP A 226 5.06 11.41 20.75
CA TRP A 226 5.32 10.09 20.14
C TRP A 226 6.08 10.24 18.81
N CYS A 227 5.68 11.19 17.96
CA CYS A 227 6.39 11.53 16.73
C CYS A 227 7.81 12.00 17.01
N ASP A 228 8.00 12.88 18.00
CA ASP A 228 9.33 13.37 18.41
C ASP A 228 10.25 12.19 18.78
N THR A 229 9.75 11.27 19.59
CA THR A 229 10.50 10.08 20.03
C THR A 229 10.82 9.15 18.86
N PHE A 230 9.83 8.88 18.00
CA PHE A 230 10.01 8.04 16.81
C PHE A 230 11.09 8.61 15.89
N LEU A 231 11.00 9.89 15.56
CA LEU A 231 11.93 10.56 14.66
C LEU A 231 13.35 10.66 15.24
N ALA A 232 13.47 10.84 16.56
CA ALA A 232 14.75 10.81 17.25
C ALA A 232 15.40 9.42 17.18
N LEU A 233 14.64 8.35 17.47
CA LEU A 233 15.13 6.98 17.37
C LEU A 233 15.50 6.61 15.93
N GLU A 234 14.65 6.91 14.95
CA GLU A 234 14.92 6.61 13.53
C GLU A 234 16.18 7.33 13.03
N ARG A 235 16.37 8.59 13.42
CA ARG A 235 17.59 9.37 13.09
C ARG A 235 18.84 8.83 13.79
N ALA A 236 18.71 8.23 14.97
CA ALA A 236 19.85 7.65 15.68
C ALA A 236 20.28 6.29 15.12
N GLY A 237 19.39 5.58 14.39
CA GLY A 237 19.67 4.27 13.82
C GLY A 237 20.17 4.27 12.37
N TRP A 238 20.10 3.09 11.72
CA TRP A 238 20.65 2.82 10.39
C TRP A 238 20.18 3.79 9.31
N LYS A 239 18.88 4.14 9.35
CA LYS A 239 18.30 5.10 8.39
C LYS A 239 18.86 6.50 8.57
N GLY A 240 19.21 6.88 9.80
CA GLY A 240 19.90 8.13 10.06
C GLY A 240 21.30 8.15 9.46
N ALA A 241 22.06 7.06 9.65
CA ALA A 241 23.40 6.89 9.08
C ALA A 241 23.39 6.92 7.54
N GLU A 242 22.36 6.34 6.91
CA GLU A 242 22.17 6.34 5.45
C GLU A 242 21.53 7.64 4.92
N GLY A 243 21.14 8.57 5.79
CA GLY A 243 20.46 9.82 5.42
C GLY A 243 19.00 9.65 4.95
N SER A 244 18.44 8.45 5.09
CA SER A 244 17.09 8.06 4.63
C SER A 244 16.01 8.14 5.72
N ALA A 245 16.37 8.46 6.96
CA ALA A 245 15.40 8.69 8.04
C ALA A 245 14.44 9.83 7.69
N LEU A 246 13.18 9.72 8.11
CA LEU A 246 12.14 10.72 7.85
C LEU A 246 12.57 12.12 8.34
N ALA A 247 13.32 12.13 9.42
CA ALA A 247 13.79 13.33 10.08
C ALA A 247 15.00 13.99 9.39
N CYS A 248 15.60 13.35 8.38
CA CYS A 248 16.69 13.92 7.59
C CYS A 248 16.21 14.96 6.56
N ASN A 249 14.91 14.98 6.24
CA ASN A 249 14.31 15.96 5.33
C ASN A 249 13.06 16.61 5.99
N PRO A 250 13.00 17.95 6.10
CA PRO A 250 11.85 18.64 6.71
C PRO A 250 10.49 18.34 6.04
N ALA A 251 10.48 18.00 4.74
CA ALA A 251 9.27 17.61 4.04
C ALA A 251 8.73 16.26 4.54
N THR A 252 9.61 15.26 4.71
CA THR A 252 9.21 13.92 5.18
C THR A 252 8.87 13.89 6.66
N ASP A 253 9.50 14.74 7.48
CA ASP A 253 9.12 14.95 8.88
C ASP A 253 7.69 15.52 8.99
N ARG A 254 7.42 16.65 8.32
CA ARG A 254 6.07 17.26 8.30
C ARG A 254 5.01 16.30 7.78
N PHE A 255 5.35 15.55 6.73
CA PHE A 255 4.48 14.52 6.17
C PHE A 255 4.13 13.47 7.23
N PHE A 256 5.12 12.90 7.91
CA PHE A 256 4.93 11.85 8.91
C PHE A 256 4.04 12.30 10.06
N ARG A 257 4.32 13.47 10.65
CA ARG A 257 3.49 14.05 11.73
C ARG A 257 2.05 14.27 11.28
N THR A 258 1.88 14.84 10.09
CA THR A 258 0.55 15.11 9.52
C THR A 258 -0.23 13.81 9.30
N VAL A 259 0.41 12.80 8.74
CA VAL A 259 -0.17 11.47 8.52
C VAL A 259 -0.60 10.83 9.82
N LEU A 260 0.25 10.78 10.85
CA LEU A 260 -0.12 10.14 12.12
C LEU A 260 -1.25 10.87 12.83
N ARG A 261 -1.21 12.20 12.88
CA ARG A 261 -2.29 12.99 13.46
C ARG A 261 -3.63 12.77 12.74
N ARG A 262 -3.62 12.81 11.40
CA ARG A 262 -4.83 12.58 10.60
C ARG A 262 -5.33 11.15 10.73
N ALA A 263 -4.44 10.15 10.60
CA ALA A 263 -4.80 8.74 10.75
C ALA A 263 -5.48 8.47 12.10
N ALA A 264 -4.96 9.01 13.21
CA ALA A 264 -5.60 8.88 14.52
C ALA A 264 -6.96 9.57 14.61
N THR A 265 -7.09 10.76 14.01
CA THR A 265 -8.39 11.46 13.96
C THR A 265 -9.44 10.67 13.17
N HIS A 266 -9.01 9.90 12.17
CA HIS A 266 -9.87 9.01 11.40
C HIS A 266 -10.03 7.60 12.03
N GLY A 267 -9.47 7.33 13.20
CA GLY A 267 -9.48 5.99 13.81
C GLY A 267 -8.71 4.94 12.99
N ARG A 268 -7.74 5.38 12.18
CA ARG A 268 -6.92 4.55 11.28
C ARG A 268 -5.49 4.34 11.79
N LEU A 269 -5.16 4.73 13.02
CA LEU A 269 -3.81 4.61 13.56
C LEU A 269 -3.79 3.66 14.76
N GLU A 270 -2.85 2.73 14.75
CA GLU A 270 -2.40 2.03 15.96
C GLU A 270 -0.90 2.30 16.16
N ARG A 271 -0.53 2.66 17.38
CA ARG A 271 0.84 2.88 17.84
C ARG A 271 1.21 1.80 18.84
N LEU A 272 2.32 1.12 18.60
CA LEU A 272 2.90 0.13 19.50
C LEU A 272 4.31 0.58 19.91
N ALA A 273 4.63 0.48 21.19
CA ALA A 273 5.95 0.76 21.72
C ALA A 273 6.40 -0.33 22.70
N LEU A 274 7.67 -0.72 22.63
CA LEU A 274 8.37 -1.45 23.69
C LEU A 274 9.14 -0.41 24.49
N THR A 275 8.88 -0.32 25.79
CA THR A 275 9.46 0.70 26.68
C THR A 275 10.34 0.09 27.74
N LEU A 276 11.49 0.71 28.01
CA LEU A 276 12.40 0.39 29.12
C LEU A 276 12.41 1.57 30.11
N ASP A 277 11.96 1.35 31.34
CA ASP A 277 11.74 2.41 32.36
C ASP A 277 10.91 3.58 31.81
N GLY A 278 9.84 3.26 31.09
CA GLY A 278 8.94 4.23 30.45
C GLY A 278 9.52 4.93 29.21
N ARG A 279 10.75 4.62 28.78
CA ARG A 279 11.35 5.19 27.56
C ARG A 279 11.20 4.22 26.39
N PRO A 280 10.59 4.63 25.25
CA PRO A 280 10.50 3.78 24.07
C PRO A 280 11.88 3.36 23.53
N VAL A 281 12.07 2.05 23.33
CA VAL A 281 13.26 1.43 22.73
C VAL A 281 12.97 0.71 21.41
N ALA A 282 11.69 0.47 21.10
CA ALA A 282 11.23 0.14 19.76
C ALA A 282 9.81 0.65 19.56
N MET A 283 9.49 1.10 18.34
CA MET A 283 8.22 1.73 18.01
C MET A 283 7.72 1.28 16.64
N LEU A 284 6.41 1.15 16.51
CA LEU A 284 5.70 0.78 15.30
C LEU A 284 4.41 1.60 15.19
N ALA A 285 4.18 2.20 14.03
CA ALA A 285 2.90 2.73 13.62
C ALA A 285 2.29 1.80 12.56
N ASN A 286 1.11 1.27 12.85
CA ASN A 286 0.26 0.56 11.91
C ASN A 286 -0.85 1.50 11.39
N LEU A 287 -1.16 1.45 10.10
CA LEU A 287 -2.38 2.03 9.56
C LEU A 287 -3.45 0.95 9.49
N ILE A 288 -4.59 1.19 10.14
CA ILE A 288 -5.66 0.21 10.35
C ILE A 288 -6.87 0.61 9.51
N VAL A 289 -7.15 -0.16 8.46
CA VAL A 289 -8.25 0.06 7.51
C VAL A 289 -8.95 -1.27 7.22
N PRO A 290 -9.86 -1.70 8.11
CA PRO A 290 -10.53 -2.99 8.00
C PRO A 290 -11.04 -3.29 6.57
N PRO A 291 -10.84 -4.52 6.06
CA PRO A 291 -10.28 -5.68 6.77
C PRO A 291 -8.73 -5.75 6.80
N GLY A 292 -8.02 -4.70 6.40
CA GLY A 292 -6.56 -4.68 6.29
C GLY A 292 -5.83 -3.86 7.36
N ALA A 293 -4.59 -4.25 7.66
CA ALA A 293 -3.63 -3.47 8.44
C ALA A 293 -2.30 -3.31 7.69
N PHE A 294 -1.60 -2.21 7.92
CA PHE A 294 -0.35 -1.89 7.22
C PHE A 294 0.73 -1.47 8.20
N SER A 295 1.82 -2.22 8.30
CA SER A 295 2.99 -1.87 9.13
C SER A 295 3.77 -0.70 8.51
N PHE A 296 3.27 0.51 8.72
CA PHE A 296 3.68 1.70 8.01
C PHE A 296 5.12 2.13 8.34
N LYS A 297 5.43 2.29 9.63
CA LYS A 297 6.76 2.78 10.07
C LYS A 297 7.20 2.12 11.35
N THR A 298 8.44 1.61 11.34
CA THR A 298 9.08 1.02 12.52
C THR A 298 10.50 1.56 12.71
N THR A 299 10.91 1.65 13.97
CA THR A 299 12.26 2.01 14.41
C THR A 299 12.58 1.34 15.75
N TYR A 300 13.86 1.25 16.10
CA TYR A 300 14.33 0.78 17.41
C TYR A 300 15.66 1.42 17.79
N ASP A 301 16.00 1.37 19.07
CA ASP A 301 17.30 1.79 19.59
C ASP A 301 18.40 0.76 19.23
N GLU A 302 19.29 1.16 18.33
CA GLU A 302 20.39 0.31 17.87
C GLU A 302 21.42 -0.02 18.95
N GLY A 303 21.56 0.82 19.98
CA GLY A 303 22.38 0.51 21.15
C GLY A 303 21.92 -0.76 21.87
N LEU A 304 20.65 -1.13 21.66
CA LEU A 304 20.00 -2.32 22.21
C LEU A 304 19.80 -3.44 21.17
N ALA A 305 20.38 -3.33 19.96
CA ALA A 305 20.19 -4.30 18.87
C ALA A 305 20.47 -5.76 19.27
N ARG A 306 21.42 -5.99 20.20
CA ARG A 306 21.74 -7.32 20.74
C ARG A 306 20.56 -8.03 21.41
N PHE A 307 19.55 -7.27 21.85
CA PHE A 307 18.31 -7.78 22.46
C PHE A 307 17.16 -7.92 21.46
N SER A 308 17.39 -7.59 20.18
CA SER A 308 16.40 -7.67 19.09
C SER A 308 15.06 -6.99 19.41
N PRO A 309 15.04 -5.73 19.88
CA PRO A 309 13.81 -5.06 20.32
C PRO A 309 12.77 -4.94 19.20
N GLY A 310 13.18 -4.75 17.94
CA GLY A 310 12.26 -4.77 16.79
C GLY A 310 11.56 -6.12 16.57
N VAL A 311 12.22 -7.25 16.85
CA VAL A 311 11.59 -8.58 16.76
C VAL A 311 10.62 -8.80 17.91
N LEU A 312 10.97 -8.34 19.12
CA LEU A 312 10.08 -8.40 20.28
C LEU A 312 8.81 -7.59 20.03
N LEU A 313 8.95 -6.39 19.45
CA LEU A 313 7.84 -5.55 19.05
C LEU A 313 6.96 -6.21 17.97
N GLN A 314 7.56 -6.85 16.97
CA GLN A 314 6.78 -7.54 15.93
C GLN A 314 6.11 -8.83 16.42
N ARG A 315 6.66 -9.51 17.43
CA ARG A 315 5.96 -10.60 18.12
C ARG A 315 4.70 -10.08 18.80
N GLU A 316 4.79 -8.94 19.49
CA GLU A 316 3.62 -8.29 20.10
C GLU A 316 2.61 -7.85 19.04
N ASN A 317 3.08 -7.42 17.86
CA ASN A 317 2.23 -7.05 16.73
C ASN A 317 1.42 -8.23 16.15
N LEU A 318 1.75 -9.49 16.46
CA LEU A 318 0.92 -10.64 16.08
C LEU A 318 -0.47 -10.62 16.71
N ALA A 319 -0.70 -9.77 17.73
CA ALA A 319 -2.05 -9.51 18.24
C ALA A 319 -3.05 -9.05 17.17
N LEU A 320 -2.59 -8.58 16.00
CA LEU A 320 -3.45 -8.33 14.84
C LEU A 320 -4.24 -9.57 14.40
N LEU A 321 -3.70 -10.78 14.58
CA LEU A 321 -4.42 -12.04 14.28
C LEU A 321 -5.59 -12.32 15.23
N ALA A 322 -5.66 -11.65 16.38
CA ALA A 322 -6.74 -11.79 17.34
C ALA A 322 -7.83 -10.71 17.19
N ARG A 323 -7.71 -9.84 16.19
CA ARG A 323 -8.67 -8.77 15.93
C ARG A 323 -9.74 -9.26 14.95
N ASP A 324 -11.00 -9.18 15.35
CA ASP A 324 -12.13 -9.61 14.51
C ASP A 324 -12.35 -8.72 13.28
N ASP A 325 -11.85 -7.47 13.32
CA ASP A 325 -11.97 -6.51 12.22
C ASP A 325 -10.84 -6.58 11.19
N ILE A 326 -9.80 -7.39 11.42
CA ILE A 326 -8.62 -7.50 10.55
C ILE A 326 -8.51 -8.92 9.99
N ALA A 327 -8.67 -9.06 8.68
CA ALA A 327 -8.47 -10.32 7.98
C ALA A 327 -7.01 -10.53 7.56
N TRP A 328 -6.24 -9.46 7.37
CA TRP A 328 -4.84 -9.54 6.94
C TRP A 328 -4.04 -8.30 7.33
N ALA A 329 -2.71 -8.44 7.38
CA ALA A 329 -1.79 -7.32 7.49
C ALA A 329 -0.65 -7.38 6.45
N ASP A 330 -0.28 -6.22 5.93
CA ASP A 330 0.79 -6.03 4.97
C ASP A 330 2.01 -5.39 5.66
N SER A 331 3.19 -6.01 5.51
CA SER A 331 4.40 -5.52 6.17
C SER A 331 4.89 -4.18 5.61
N CYS A 332 4.48 -3.81 4.40
CA CYS A 332 5.00 -2.67 3.63
C CYS A 332 6.53 -2.68 3.45
N ALA A 333 7.18 -3.80 3.77
CA ALA A 333 8.63 -3.91 3.72
C ALA A 333 9.10 -4.08 2.28
N ALA A 334 10.34 -3.64 2.02
CA ALA A 334 11.05 -4.02 0.81
C ALA A 334 11.27 -5.55 0.78
N PRO A 335 11.49 -6.14 -0.40
CA PRO A 335 11.88 -7.55 -0.52
C PRO A 335 13.10 -7.89 0.32
N ASP A 336 13.20 -9.15 0.73
CA ASP A 336 14.31 -9.74 1.48
C ASP A 336 14.51 -9.10 2.87
N HIS A 337 13.45 -8.50 3.45
CA HIS A 337 13.57 -7.83 4.73
C HIS A 337 13.84 -8.85 5.86
N PRO A 338 15.06 -8.88 6.45
CA PRO A 338 15.60 -10.05 7.15
C PRO A 338 14.89 -10.40 8.46
N MET A 339 14.11 -9.46 8.99
CA MET A 339 13.34 -9.60 10.22
C MET A 339 11.92 -10.11 9.97
N ILE A 340 11.09 -9.33 9.25
CA ILE A 340 9.64 -9.54 9.19
C ILE A 340 9.27 -10.80 8.40
N GLU A 341 9.99 -11.10 7.31
CA GLU A 341 9.76 -12.29 6.48
C GLU A 341 9.93 -13.63 7.20
N ARG A 342 10.65 -13.62 8.33
CA ARG A 342 10.81 -14.81 9.16
C ARG A 342 9.59 -15.00 10.05
N ILE A 343 9.05 -13.91 10.59
CA ILE A 343 7.92 -13.94 11.54
C ILE A 343 6.61 -14.14 10.77
N TRP A 344 6.41 -13.35 9.73
CA TRP A 344 5.23 -13.36 8.87
C TRP A 344 5.50 -14.28 7.68
N ARG A 345 4.74 -15.38 7.60
CA ARG A 345 4.95 -16.48 6.66
C ARG A 345 4.24 -16.27 5.34
N GLU A 346 3.11 -15.59 5.35
CA GLU A 346 2.36 -15.34 4.14
C GLU A 346 3.14 -14.33 3.27
N ARG A 347 2.85 -14.38 1.96
CA ARG A 347 3.50 -13.55 0.95
C ARG A 347 2.44 -12.85 0.16
N ARG A 348 2.65 -11.56 -0.07
CA ARG A 348 1.81 -10.73 -0.94
C ARG A 348 2.66 -10.34 -2.13
N GLU A 349 2.25 -10.78 -3.31
CA GLU A 349 2.88 -10.40 -4.56
C GLU A 349 2.43 -9.00 -4.97
N ILE A 350 3.40 -8.16 -5.30
CA ILE A 350 3.23 -6.77 -5.73
C ILE A 350 3.87 -6.60 -7.10
N ALA A 351 3.10 -6.07 -8.04
CA ALA A 351 3.47 -5.89 -9.43
C ALA A 351 3.61 -4.41 -9.82
N ARG A 352 4.45 -4.19 -10.83
CA ARG A 352 4.44 -3.00 -11.68
C ARG A 352 3.90 -3.37 -13.04
N VAL A 353 2.95 -2.59 -13.52
CA VAL A 353 2.18 -2.90 -14.72
C VAL A 353 2.30 -1.75 -15.70
N SER A 354 2.59 -2.07 -16.97
CA SER A 354 2.57 -1.11 -18.07
C SER A 354 1.49 -1.49 -19.07
N ILE A 355 0.62 -0.55 -19.40
CA ILE A 355 -0.55 -0.74 -20.27
C ILE A 355 -0.49 0.25 -21.41
N ALA A 356 -0.56 -0.23 -22.65
CA ALA A 356 -0.54 0.63 -23.83
C ALA A 356 -1.78 1.52 -23.90
N ILE A 357 -1.59 2.81 -24.20
CA ILE A 357 -2.68 3.81 -24.32
C ILE A 357 -2.61 4.56 -25.64
N GLY A 358 -3.71 5.23 -26.00
CA GLY A 358 -3.87 6.02 -27.22
C GLY A 358 -4.27 5.18 -28.43
N GLY A 359 -3.99 5.70 -29.63
CA GLY A 359 -4.35 5.04 -30.88
C GLY A 359 -3.49 3.82 -31.24
N PRO A 360 -3.88 3.05 -32.27
CA PRO A 360 -3.25 1.77 -32.62
C PRO A 360 -1.72 1.83 -32.81
N ALA A 361 -1.21 2.86 -33.51
CA ALA A 361 0.22 3.02 -33.74
C ALA A 361 1.02 3.19 -32.44
N ARG A 362 0.48 3.96 -31.50
CA ARG A 362 1.10 4.16 -30.18
C ARG A 362 1.07 2.88 -29.36
N ARG A 363 -0.05 2.15 -29.40
CA ARG A 363 -0.16 0.86 -28.69
C ARG A 363 0.83 -0.18 -29.23
N ALA A 364 1.03 -0.21 -30.55
CA ALA A 364 2.05 -1.06 -31.16
C ALA A 364 3.47 -0.69 -30.71
N ALA A 365 3.80 0.60 -30.64
CA ALA A 365 5.09 1.06 -30.14
C ALA A 365 5.32 0.70 -28.66
N ALA A 366 4.30 0.90 -27.81
CA ALA A 366 4.35 0.49 -26.40
C ALA A 366 4.51 -1.04 -26.25
N ALA A 367 3.84 -1.83 -27.09
CA ALA A 367 3.99 -3.28 -27.08
C ALA A 367 5.42 -3.74 -27.39
N LEU A 368 6.12 -3.07 -28.31
CA LEU A 368 7.54 -3.35 -28.60
C LEU A 368 8.44 -3.04 -27.40
N LEU A 369 8.17 -1.91 -26.72
CA LEU A 369 8.89 -1.54 -25.50
C LEU A 369 8.71 -2.61 -24.41
N PHE A 370 7.47 -3.04 -24.16
CA PHE A 370 7.18 -4.03 -23.12
C PHE A 370 7.84 -5.38 -23.41
N ARG A 371 7.91 -5.80 -24.68
CA ARG A 371 8.63 -7.03 -25.08
C ARG A 371 10.13 -6.92 -24.84
N ALA A 372 10.71 -5.75 -25.14
CA ALA A 372 12.12 -5.50 -24.90
C ALA A 372 12.45 -5.52 -23.40
N GLU A 373 11.57 -4.96 -22.56
CA GLU A 373 11.74 -4.89 -21.11
C GLU A 373 11.54 -6.25 -20.42
N THR A 374 10.53 -7.01 -20.82
CA THR A 374 10.24 -8.34 -20.24
C THR A 374 11.15 -9.45 -20.79
N GLY A 375 11.83 -9.21 -21.91
CA GLY A 375 12.67 -10.21 -22.58
C GLY A 375 11.89 -11.39 -23.17
N ALA A 376 10.56 -11.31 -23.24
CA ALA A 376 9.65 -12.38 -23.64
C ALA A 376 8.47 -11.85 -24.46
N PRO A 377 7.72 -12.73 -25.16
CA PRO A 377 6.41 -12.38 -25.69
C PRO A 377 5.48 -11.85 -24.58
N LEU A 378 4.57 -10.93 -24.92
CA LEU A 378 3.60 -10.42 -23.95
C LEU A 378 2.57 -11.48 -23.65
N GLU A 379 2.57 -11.98 -22.41
CA GLU A 379 1.58 -12.95 -21.91
C GLU A 379 0.34 -12.27 -21.31
N GLY A 380 0.33 -10.94 -21.22
CA GLY A 380 -0.73 -10.16 -20.57
C GLY A 380 -0.34 -9.76 -19.14
N LEU A 381 -1.37 -9.61 -18.28
CA LEU A 381 -1.22 -9.22 -16.87
C LEU A 381 -1.34 -10.41 -15.91
#